data_AF-A0A1C5T016-F1
#
_entry.id   AF-A0A1C5T016-F1
#
_cell.length_a   1.000
_cell.length_b   1.000
_cell.length_c   1.000
_cell.angle_alpha   90.00
_cell.angle_beta   90.00
_cell.angle_gamma   90.00
#
_symmetry.space_group_name_H-M   'P 1'
#
loop_
_entity.id
_entity.type
_entity.pdbx_description
1 polymer ?
#
loop_
_entity_poly.entity_id
_entity_poly.type
_entity_poly.pdbx_seq_one_letter_code
_entity_poly.pdbx_strand_id
1 'polypeptide(L)' 'MRKDLGEKVDSSDIKKHKKDVLRIASELMLEKVEELPIAVNTDIHSLINLLEQEPFDQNSLKRYMLKNEDVVELLKRVFG' A
#
# COMPACT_ATOMS: atom_id res chain seq x y z
N MET A 1 22.58 23.85 -15.86
CA MET A 1 23.48 22.71 -15.58
C MET A 1 23.50 22.52 -14.06
N ARG A 2 23.02 21.36 -13.60
CA ARG A 2 22.82 21.00 -12.19
C ARG A 2 24.17 21.09 -11.46
N LYS A 3 24.26 21.96 -10.45
CA LYS A 3 25.38 21.96 -9.52
C LYS A 3 25.21 20.74 -8.63
N ASP A 4 26.20 19.85 -8.65
CA ASP A 4 26.47 18.81 -7.67
C ASP A 4 26.66 19.44 -6.27
N LEU A 5 25.58 19.97 -5.68
CA LEU A 5 25.56 20.18 -4.25
C LEU A 5 25.36 18.80 -3.64
N GLY A 6 26.48 18.20 -3.25
CA GLY A 6 26.51 17.22 -2.18
C GLY A 6 25.88 17.84 -0.94
N GLU A 7 24.56 17.89 -0.90
CA GLU A 7 23.81 17.76 0.34
C GLU A 7 24.28 16.44 0.92
N LYS A 8 25.25 16.57 1.82
CA LYS A 8 25.60 15.57 2.79
C LYS A 8 24.34 15.40 3.63
N VAL A 9 23.35 14.67 3.11
CA VAL A 9 22.21 14.20 3.88
C VAL A 9 22.87 13.48 5.04
N ASP A 10 22.77 14.08 6.23
CA ASP A 10 23.58 13.67 7.34
C ASP A 10 23.32 12.18 7.54
N SER A 11 24.37 11.37 7.66
CA SER A 11 24.20 9.92 7.77
C SER A 11 23.29 9.54 8.96
N SER A 12 23.17 10.45 9.94
CA SER A 12 22.19 10.41 11.03
C SER A 12 20.73 10.61 10.57
N ASP A 13 20.47 11.56 9.67
CA ASP A 13 19.15 11.80 9.06
C ASP A 13 18.68 10.60 8.21
N ILE A 14 19.60 10.01 7.41
CA ILE A 14 19.30 8.80 6.64
C ILE A 14 18.97 7.63 7.59
N LYS A 15 19.72 7.46 8.68
CA LYS A 15 19.45 6.40 9.67
C LYS A 15 18.10 6.58 10.36
N LYS A 16 17.74 7.82 10.70
CA LYS A 16 16.43 8.15 11.29
C LYS A 16 15.30 7.85 10.31
N HIS A 17 15.40 8.33 9.07
CA HIS A 17 14.39 8.07 8.04
C HIS A 17 14.23 6.58 7.73
N LYS A 18 15.31 5.81 7.69
CA LYS A 18 15.23 4.35 7.54
C LYS A 18 14.45 3.70 8.70
N LYS A 19 14.64 4.16 9.93
CA LYS A 19 13.93 3.65 11.11
C LYS A 19 12.44 4.03 11.08
N ASP A 20 12.14 5.25 10.67
CA ASP A 20 10.76 5.73 10.53
C ASP A 20 10.02 4.98 9.41
N VAL A 21 10.65 4.80 8.23
CA VAL A 21 10.12 4.00 7.12
C VAL A 21 9.95 2.54 7.53
N LEU A 22 10.91 1.96 8.25
CA LEU A 22 10.80 0.60 8.76
C LEU A 22 9.64 0.47 9.73
N ARG A 23 9.46 1.43 10.66
CA ARG A 23 8.34 1.44 11.60
C ARG A 23 7.00 1.52 10.87
N ILE A 24 6.86 2.45 9.93
CA ILE A 24 5.64 2.60 9.11
C ILE A 24 5.37 1.30 8.34
N ALA A 25 6.39 0.73 7.70
CA ALA A 25 6.26 -0.52 6.96
C ALA A 25 5.90 -1.69 7.89
N SER A 26 6.49 -1.80 9.09
CA SER A 26 6.13 -2.84 10.05
C SER A 26 4.70 -2.70 10.54
N GLU A 27 4.25 -1.49 10.87
CA GLU A 27 2.85 -1.25 11.25
C GLU A 27 1.88 -1.56 10.11
N LEU A 28 2.24 -1.27 8.85
CA LEU A 28 1.43 -1.58 7.65
C LEU A 28 1.50 -3.05 7.19
N MET A 29 2.63 -3.74 7.40
CA MET A 29 2.87 -5.10 6.91
C MET A 29 2.50 -6.19 7.92
N LEU A 30 2.28 -5.85 9.19
CA LEU A 30 1.87 -6.81 10.22
C LEU A 30 0.36 -7.11 10.22
N GLU A 31 -0.40 -6.52 9.30
CA GLU A 31 -1.81 -6.85 9.06
C GLU A 31 -1.98 -7.81 7.88
N LYS A 32 -1.18 -8.88 7.79
CA LYS A 32 -1.67 -10.04 7.03
C LYS A 32 -2.84 -10.58 7.84
N VAL A 33 -4.04 -10.54 7.27
CA VAL A 33 -5.22 -11.01 7.98
C VAL A 33 -5.20 -12.54 7.96
N GLU A 34 -4.48 -13.12 8.91
CA GLU A 34 -4.49 -14.55 9.17
C GLU A 34 -5.78 -14.90 9.95
N GLU A 35 -6.38 -16.05 9.63
CA GLU A 35 -7.60 -16.57 10.30
C GLU A 35 -8.92 -15.82 10.00
N LEU A 36 -9.13 -15.35 8.77
CA LEU A 36 -10.47 -14.92 8.35
C LEU A 36 -11.46 -16.09 8.33
N PRO A 37 -12.70 -15.89 8.82
CA PRO A 37 -13.77 -16.85 8.57
C PRO A 37 -13.92 -17.13 7.07
N ILE A 38 -14.13 -18.39 6.70
CA ILE A 38 -14.19 -18.84 5.30
C ILE A 38 -15.18 -18.01 4.47
N ALA A 39 -16.33 -17.66 5.05
CA ALA A 39 -17.34 -16.82 4.40
C ALA A 39 -16.77 -15.43 4.03
N VAL A 40 -16.12 -14.77 4.99
CA VAL A 40 -15.52 -13.44 4.78
C VAL A 40 -14.38 -13.51 3.76
N ASN A 41 -13.54 -14.54 3.83
CA ASN A 41 -12.48 -14.73 2.84
C ASN A 41 -13.05 -14.89 1.41
N THR A 42 -14.13 -15.67 1.27
CA THR A 42 -14.81 -15.89 -0.01
C THR A 42 -15.43 -14.61 -0.56
N ASP A 43 -16.06 -13.82 0.29
CA ASP A 43 -16.65 -12.53 -0.10
C ASP A 43 -15.58 -11.54 -0.55
N ILE A 44 -14.43 -11.47 0.15
CA ILE A 44 -13.31 -10.61 -0.22
C ILE A 44 -12.73 -11.01 -1.59
N HIS A 45 -12.52 -12.31 -1.84
CA HIS A 45 -12.05 -12.78 -3.14
C HIS A 45 -13.05 -12.46 -4.26
N SER A 46 -14.35 -12.56 -3.97
CA SER A 46 -15.41 -12.17 -4.91
C SER A 46 -15.40 -10.68 -5.20
N LEU A 47 -15.19 -9.84 -4.18
CA LEU A 47 -15.06 -8.40 -4.31
C LEU A 47 -13.82 -8.01 -5.14
N ILE A 48 -12.68 -8.65 -4.92
CA ILE A 48 -11.45 -8.38 -5.69
C ILE A 48 -11.70 -8.66 -7.17
N ASN A 49 -12.33 -9.80 -7.51
CA ASN A 49 -12.69 -10.13 -8.90
C ASN A 49 -13.69 -9.12 -9.48
N LEU A 50 -14.66 -8.66 -8.67
CA LEU A 50 -15.60 -7.63 -9.08
C LEU A 50 -14.87 -6.31 -9.41
N LEU A 51 -13.90 -5.89 -8.59
CA LEU A 51 -13.14 -4.65 -8.79
C LEU A 51 -12.27 -4.65 -10.05
N GLU A 52 -11.97 -5.82 -10.62
CA GLU A 52 -11.32 -5.92 -11.94
C GLU A 52 -12.29 -5.62 -13.10
N GLN A 53 -13.58 -5.89 -12.92
CA GLN A 53 -14.63 -5.65 -13.91
C GLN A 53 -15.31 -4.29 -13.72
N GLU A 54 -15.54 -3.93 -12.46
CA GLU A 54 -16.22 -2.73 -11.98
C GLU A 54 -15.26 -1.95 -11.06
N PRO A 55 -14.38 -1.11 -11.62
CA PRO A 55 -13.43 -0.35 -10.84
C PRO A 55 -14.13 0.69 -9.96
N PHE A 56 -13.44 1.14 -8.91
CA PHE A 56 -13.90 2.30 -8.13
C PHE A 56 -14.12 3.52 -9.02
N ASP A 57 -15.08 4.36 -8.65
CA ASP A 57 -15.28 5.62 -9.33
C ASP A 57 -14.06 6.54 -9.15
N GLN A 58 -13.80 7.36 -10.16
CA GLN A 58 -12.61 8.21 -10.18
C GLN A 58 -12.58 9.23 -9.04
N ASN A 59 -13.73 9.68 -8.53
CA ASN A 59 -13.77 10.68 -7.47
C ASN A 59 -13.38 10.07 -6.12
N SER A 60 -13.80 8.83 -5.87
CA SER A 60 -13.40 8.06 -4.68
C SER A 60 -11.88 7.85 -4.63
N LEU A 61 -11.26 7.53 -5.76
CA LEU A 61 -9.81 7.30 -5.83
C LEU A 61 -8.98 8.59 -5.81
N LYS A 62 -9.44 9.64 -6.49
CA LYS A 62 -8.69 10.91 -6.67
C LYS A 62 -8.37 11.60 -5.35
N ARG A 63 -9.26 11.49 -4.35
CA ARG A 63 -9.02 12.04 -3.00
C ARG A 63 -7.77 11.46 -2.35
N TYR A 64 -7.44 10.21 -2.66
CA TYR A 64 -6.30 9.48 -2.12
C TYR A 64 -5.13 9.38 -3.10
N MET A 65 -5.27 9.97 -4.30
CA MET A 65 -4.29 9.89 -5.39
C MET A 65 -3.95 8.44 -5.79
N LEU A 66 -4.94 7.54 -5.69
CA LEU A 66 -4.79 6.12 -6.01
C LEU A 66 -5.31 5.80 -7.42
N LYS A 67 -4.83 4.71 -8.00
CA LYS A 67 -5.48 4.04 -9.14
C LYS A 67 -6.17 2.77 -8.67
N ASN A 68 -7.16 2.32 -9.43
CA ASN A 68 -7.85 1.06 -9.13
C ASN A 68 -6.88 -0.13 -9.09
N GLU A 69 -5.93 -0.16 -10.02
CA GLU A 69 -4.86 -1.16 -10.09
C GLU A 69 -4.05 -1.23 -8.79
N ASP A 70 -3.65 -0.08 -8.24
CA ASP A 70 -2.88 0.00 -6.99
C ASP A 70 -3.66 -0.60 -5.81
N VAL A 71 -4.98 -0.37 -5.77
CA VAL A 71 -5.86 -0.91 -4.73
C VAL A 71 -6.08 -2.41 -4.91
N VAL A 72 -6.34 -2.88 -6.13
CA VAL A 72 -6.53 -4.31 -6.43
C VAL A 72 -5.27 -5.10 -6.11
N GLU A 73 -4.08 -4.59 -6.48
CA GLU A 73 -2.80 -5.23 -6.17
C GLU A 73 -2.56 -5.31 -4.65
N LEU A 74 -2.87 -4.24 -3.92
CA LEU A 74 -2.79 -4.24 -2.46
C LEU A 74 -3.74 -5.26 -1.83
N LEU A 75 -5.00 -5.30 -2.26
CA LEU A 75 -5.99 -6.26 -1.74
C LEU A 75 -5.57 -7.71 -2.02
N LYS A 76 -5.06 -8.01 -3.21
CA LYS A 76 -4.50 -9.34 -3.54
C LYS A 76 -3.30 -9.70 -2.68
N ARG A 77 -2.46 -8.74 -2.33
CA ARG A 77 -1.31 -8.97 -1.45
C ARG A 77 -1.71 -9.25 0.00
N VAL A 78 -2.78 -8.61 0.48
CA VAL A 78 -3.25 -8.74 1.86
C VAL A 78 -4.11 -10.00 2.04
N PHE A 79 -4.95 -10.32 1.07
CA PHE A 79 -5.98 -11.37 1.18
C PHE A 79 -5.79 -12.58 0.25
N GLY A 80 -4.87 -12.50 -0.72
CA GLY A 80 -4.47 -13.64 -1.58
C GLY A 80 -3.31 -14.44 -0.98
#